data_AF-A0A2P4Z212-F1
#
_entry.id   AF-A0A2P4Z212-F1
#
_cell.length_a   1.000
_cell.length_b   1.000
_cell.length_c   1.000
_cell.angle_alpha   90.00
_cell.angle_beta   90.00
_cell.angle_gamma   90.00
#
_symmetry.space_group_name_H-M   'P 1'
#
loop_
_entity.id
_entity.type
_entity.pdbx_description
1 polymer ?
#
loop_
_entity_poly.entity_id
_entity_poly.type
_entity_poly.pdbx_seq_one_letter_code
_entity_poly.pdbx_strand_id
1 'polypeptide(L)'
;MNVQRISNKASVFLNHKHFHPGNSKNREKVWLAEEKLKEEERKQEELFKKRKKEWEIEELRRDLRESNKKVKEQLKVQSEVVEVVDKSKQLHDVLVDKARAKKSWVKSELYEEDVFLGNHSSVWGSYYDTNSKKWGFRCCRNLKRSSVCSAYNKSKSQISNSSYKASISELFTSDARYQSKSDISEHNINDHSGLLLLNRGKPFSKQQKGVSEFLNILKQSQPKS
;
A
#
# COMPACT_ATOMS: atom_id res chain seq x y z
N MET A 1 4.47 -55.26 -42.31
CA MET A 1 3.83 -55.96 -41.17
C MET A 1 2.33 -55.79 -41.29
N ASN A 2 1.58 -56.88 -41.48
CA ASN A 2 0.15 -56.83 -41.74
C ASN A 2 -0.59 -56.65 -40.40
N VAL A 3 -1.04 -55.44 -40.08
CA VAL A 3 -1.79 -55.16 -38.85
C VAL A 3 -3.21 -55.69 -39.03
N GLN A 4 -3.48 -56.88 -38.50
CA GLN A 4 -4.82 -57.47 -38.51
C GLN A 4 -5.78 -56.55 -37.74
N ARG A 5 -6.91 -56.19 -38.37
CA ARG A 5 -7.93 -55.35 -37.71
C ARG A 5 -8.54 -56.12 -36.55
N ILE A 6 -8.36 -55.59 -35.34
CA ILE A 6 -8.95 -56.12 -34.12
C ILE A 6 -10.48 -55.98 -34.24
N SER A 7 -11.20 -57.08 -34.02
CA SER A 7 -12.67 -57.10 -34.00
C SER A 7 -13.23 -56.09 -33.00
N ASN A 8 -14.35 -55.44 -33.35
CA ASN A 8 -15.02 -54.46 -32.49
C ASN A 8 -15.31 -54.99 -31.08
N LYS A 9 -15.62 -56.28 -30.93
CA LYS A 9 -15.87 -56.91 -29.63
C LYS A 9 -14.60 -57.01 -28.77
N ALA A 10 -13.46 -57.28 -29.41
CA ALA A 10 -12.17 -57.33 -28.73
C ALA A 10 -11.67 -55.93 -28.34
N SER A 11 -11.93 -54.91 -29.17
CA SER A 11 -11.62 -53.50 -28.87
C SER A 11 -12.38 -52.99 -27.63
N VAL A 12 -13.67 -53.28 -27.52
CA VAL A 12 -14.48 -52.91 -26.34
C VAL A 12 -13.95 -53.58 -25.07
N PHE A 13 -13.61 -54.86 -25.11
CA PHE A 13 -13.03 -55.57 -23.97
C PHE A 13 -11.71 -54.96 -23.50
N LEU A 14 -10.84 -54.56 -24.44
CA LEU A 14 -9.58 -53.89 -24.12
C LEU A 14 -9.82 -52.52 -23.48
N ASN A 15 -10.83 -51.77 -23.89
CA ASN A 15 -11.17 -50.48 -23.26
C ASN A 15 -11.60 -50.61 -21.80
N HIS A 16 -12.11 -51.76 -21.36
CA HIS A 16 -12.39 -52.00 -19.94
C HIS A 16 -11.13 -52.35 -19.12
N LYS A 17 -9.99 -52.63 -19.77
CA LYS A 17 -8.72 -52.88 -19.08
C LYS A 17 -8.10 -51.57 -18.60
N HIS A 18 -7.56 -51.57 -17.39
CA HIS A 18 -7.01 -50.38 -16.74
C HIS A 18 -5.73 -49.84 -17.39
N PHE A 19 -5.07 -50.61 -18.25
CA PHE A 19 -3.85 -50.22 -18.96
C PHE A 19 -4.10 -49.74 -20.39
N HIS A 20 -5.32 -49.90 -20.93
CA HIS A 20 -5.61 -49.49 -22.30
C HIS A 20 -5.94 -47.99 -22.37
N PRO A 21 -5.45 -47.25 -23.38
CA PRO A 21 -5.71 -45.80 -23.49
C PRO A 21 -7.18 -45.47 -23.71
N GLY A 22 -7.96 -46.37 -24.30
CA GLY A 22 -9.41 -46.17 -24.49
C GLY A 22 -10.27 -46.33 -23.23
N ASN A 23 -9.66 -46.70 -22.09
CA ASN A 23 -10.37 -46.76 -20.81
C ASN A 23 -10.82 -45.37 -20.36
N SER A 24 -12.08 -45.23 -19.94
CA SER A 24 -12.64 -43.95 -19.48
C SER A 24 -11.82 -43.31 -18.37
N LYS A 25 -11.33 -44.09 -17.39
CA LYS A 25 -10.49 -43.59 -16.29
C LYS A 25 -9.13 -43.08 -16.77
N ASN A 26 -8.55 -43.70 -17.79
CA ASN A 26 -7.27 -43.25 -18.35
C ASN A 26 -7.45 -42.00 -19.20
N ARG A 27 -8.52 -41.94 -20.00
CA ARG A 27 -8.90 -40.74 -20.75
C ARG A 27 -9.13 -39.54 -19.82
N GLU A 28 -9.82 -39.74 -18.70
CA GLU A 28 -10.03 -38.70 -17.69
C GLU A 28 -8.70 -38.21 -17.09
N LYS A 29 -7.78 -39.11 -16.76
CA LYS A 29 -6.44 -38.74 -16.27
C LYS A 29 -5.64 -37.94 -17.29
N VAL A 30 -5.66 -38.35 -18.56
CA VAL A 30 -4.99 -37.61 -19.65
C VAL A 30 -5.60 -36.23 -19.80
N TRP A 31 -6.92 -36.15 -19.81
CA TRP A 31 -7.64 -34.87 -19.89
C TRP A 31 -7.28 -33.92 -18.74
N LEU A 32 -7.26 -34.41 -17.50
CA LEU A 32 -6.83 -33.61 -16.34
C LEU A 32 -5.36 -33.16 -16.44
N ALA A 33 -4.48 -34.02 -16.97
CA ALA A 33 -3.08 -33.67 -17.18
C ALA A 33 -2.91 -32.59 -18.27
N GLU A 34 -3.65 -32.71 -19.37
CA GLU A 34 -3.69 -31.70 -20.44
C GLU A 34 -4.24 -30.36 -19.93
N GLU A 35 -5.32 -30.39 -19.16
CA GLU A 35 -5.91 -29.18 -18.56
C GLU A 35 -4.93 -28.50 -17.59
N LYS A 36 -4.26 -29.29 -16.74
CA LYS A 36 -3.22 -28.78 -15.84
C LYS A 36 -2.05 -28.16 -16.61
N LEU A 37 -1.60 -28.80 -17.69
CA LEU A 37 -0.51 -28.29 -18.53
C LEU A 37 -0.91 -26.96 -19.20
N LYS A 38 -2.14 -26.87 -19.71
CA LYS A 38 -2.68 -25.65 -20.31
C LYS A 38 -2.78 -24.50 -19.30
N GLU A 39 -3.18 -24.82 -18.07
CA GLU A 39 -3.25 -23.86 -16.97
C GLU A 39 -1.85 -23.38 -16.53
N GLU A 40 -0.86 -24.27 -16.49
CA GLU A 40 0.54 -23.91 -16.24
C GLU A 40 1.11 -23.03 -17.35
N GLU A 41 0.84 -23.35 -18.62
CA GLU A 41 1.25 -22.55 -19.78
C GLU A 41 0.64 -21.14 -19.72
N ARG A 42 -0.66 -21.02 -19.43
CA ARG A 42 -1.33 -19.72 -19.24
C ARG A 42 -0.65 -18.90 -18.15
N LYS A 43 -0.32 -19.51 -17.01
CA LYS A 43 0.41 -18.84 -15.91
C LYS A 43 1.80 -18.38 -16.36
N GLN A 44 2.53 -19.22 -17.10
CA GLN A 44 3.84 -18.84 -17.63
C GLN A 44 3.75 -17.67 -18.61
N GLU A 45 2.74 -17.67 -19.49
CA GLU A 45 2.51 -16.57 -20.43
C GLU A 45 2.14 -15.27 -19.69
N GLU A 46 1.31 -15.33 -18.65
CA GLU A 46 0.98 -14.19 -17.80
C GLU A 46 2.23 -13.63 -17.10
N LEU A 47 3.07 -14.50 -16.54
CA LEU A 47 4.35 -14.11 -15.93
C LEU A 47 5.30 -13.49 -16.98
N PHE A 48 5.35 -14.04 -18.19
CA PHE A 48 6.16 -13.50 -19.27
C PHE A 48 5.67 -12.12 -19.72
N LYS A 49 4.34 -11.95 -19.89
CA LYS A 49 3.72 -10.66 -20.18
C LYS A 49 3.99 -9.64 -19.07
N LYS A 50 3.90 -10.05 -17.81
CA LYS A 50 4.21 -9.19 -16.65
C LYS A 50 5.67 -8.75 -16.68
N ARG A 51 6.61 -9.68 -16.89
CA ARG A 51 8.04 -9.38 -17.03
C ARG A 51 8.31 -8.42 -18.19
N LYS A 52 7.64 -8.61 -19.33
CA LYS A 52 7.78 -7.73 -20.50
C LYS A 52 7.31 -6.30 -20.19
N LYS A 53 6.18 -6.15 -19.49
CA LYS A 53 5.69 -4.83 -19.04
C LYS A 53 6.64 -4.18 -18.04
N GLU A 54 7.16 -4.95 -17.08
CA GLU A 54 8.15 -4.44 -16.11
C GLU A 54 9.42 -3.94 -16.82
N TRP A 55 9.90 -4.70 -17.81
CA TRP A 55 11.04 -4.32 -18.64
C TRP A 55 10.78 -3.05 -19.46
N GLU A 56 9.61 -2.94 -20.10
CA GLU A 56 9.21 -1.73 -20.85
C GLU A 56 9.13 -0.48 -19.96
N ILE A 57 8.62 -0.63 -18.73
CA ILE A 57 8.59 0.47 -17.74
C ILE A 57 10.02 0.85 -17.31
N GLU A 58 10.89 -0.13 -17.12
CA GLU A 58 12.29 0.11 -16.75
C GLU A 58 13.05 0.85 -17.86
N GLU A 59 12.84 0.45 -19.12
CA GLU A 59 13.41 1.11 -20.28
C GLU A 59 12.94 2.57 -20.39
N LEU A 60 11.63 2.82 -20.26
CA LEU A 60 11.10 4.19 -20.28
C LEU A 60 11.68 5.04 -19.14
N ARG A 61 11.87 4.46 -17.95
CA ARG A 61 12.52 5.14 -16.81
C ARG A 61 13.99 5.43 -17.09
N ARG A 62 14.71 4.54 -17.78
CA ARG A 62 16.10 4.74 -18.20
C ARG A 62 16.20 5.92 -19.17
N ASP A 63 15.36 5.93 -20.21
CA ASP A 63 15.33 7.01 -21.20
C ASP A 63 14.94 8.36 -20.58
N LEU A 64 14.00 8.36 -19.62
CA LEU A 64 13.63 9.56 -18.86
C LEU A 64 14.80 10.09 -18.00
N ARG A 65 15.61 9.22 -17.41
CA ARG A 65 16.81 9.65 -16.67
C ARG A 65 17.85 10.25 -17.61
N GLU A 66 18.04 9.64 -18.77
CA GLU A 66 19.00 10.12 -19.76
C GLU A 66 18.58 11.46 -20.37
N SER A 67 17.30 11.62 -20.72
CA SER A 67 16.77 12.89 -21.21
C SER A 67 16.88 13.99 -20.15
N ASN A 68 16.52 13.70 -18.90
CA ASN A 68 16.70 14.64 -17.79
C ASN A 68 18.17 15.01 -17.56
N LYS A 69 19.11 14.06 -17.70
CA LYS A 69 20.54 14.33 -17.62
C LYS A 69 20.99 15.28 -18.75
N LYS A 70 20.56 15.03 -19.99
CA LYS A 70 20.85 15.89 -21.15
C LYS A 70 20.29 17.30 -20.95
N VAL A 71 19.03 17.42 -20.51
CA VAL A 71 18.41 18.73 -20.19
C VAL A 71 19.17 19.45 -19.08
N LYS A 72 19.58 18.74 -18.02
CA LYS A 72 20.36 19.33 -16.93
C LYS A 72 21.73 19.83 -17.41
N GLU A 73 22.41 19.07 -18.26
CA GLU A 73 23.70 19.47 -18.83
C GLU A 73 23.55 20.69 -19.74
N GLN A 74 22.54 20.70 -20.61
CA GLN A 74 22.22 21.85 -21.46
C GLN A 74 21.91 23.11 -20.63
N LEU A 75 21.16 22.98 -19.54
CA LEU A 75 20.89 24.08 -18.61
C LEU A 75 22.17 24.55 -17.90
N LYS A 76 23.06 23.63 -17.52
CA LYS A 76 24.33 23.96 -16.87
C LYS A 76 25.26 24.74 -17.81
N VAL A 77 25.38 24.30 -19.07
CA VAL A 77 26.12 25.01 -20.12
C VAL A 77 25.52 26.41 -20.38
N GLN A 78 24.19 26.53 -20.42
CA GLN A 78 23.53 27.83 -20.54
C GLN A 78 23.80 28.74 -19.32
N SER A 79 23.88 28.18 -18.11
CA SER A 79 24.19 28.95 -16.90
C SER A 79 25.66 29.36 -16.78
N GLU A 80 26.60 28.57 -17.34
CA GLU A 80 28.03 28.94 -17.40
C GLU A 80 28.31 30.04 -18.46
N VAL A 81 27.44 30.21 -19.46
CA VAL A 81 27.53 31.31 -20.45
C VAL A 81 26.96 32.64 -19.91
N VAL A 82 26.28 32.63 -18.77
CA VAL A 82 25.73 33.82 -18.12
C VAL A 82 26.31 33.99 -16.71
N GLU A 83 27.61 34.27 -16.62
CA GLU A 83 28.15 34.97 -15.46
C GLU A 83 27.73 36.45 -15.51
N VAL A 84 26.46 36.76 -15.21
CA VAL A 84 26.14 38.03 -14.54
C VAL A 84 24.83 37.92 -13.73
N VAL A 85 24.94 38.38 -12.48
CA VAL A 85 23.92 38.94 -11.58
C VAL A 85 23.31 38.00 -10.51
N ASP A 86 23.71 38.30 -9.27
CA ASP A 86 23.25 37.90 -7.93
C ASP A 86 21.72 37.96 -7.61
N LYS A 87 20.83 38.00 -8.60
CA LYS A 87 19.36 37.98 -8.38
C LYS A 87 18.78 36.56 -8.25
N SER A 88 19.58 35.54 -8.57
CA SER A 88 19.14 34.13 -8.68
C SER A 88 18.86 33.47 -7.33
N LYS A 89 19.54 33.88 -6.25
CA LYS A 89 19.36 33.30 -4.91
C LYS A 89 18.00 33.67 -4.30
N GLN A 90 17.58 34.93 -4.43
CA GLN A 90 16.25 35.37 -3.98
C GLN A 90 15.11 34.73 -4.79
N LEU A 91 15.29 34.55 -6.11
CA LEU A 91 14.30 33.84 -6.92
C LEU A 91 14.20 32.36 -6.56
N HIS A 92 15.33 31.70 -6.28
CA HIS A 92 15.36 30.30 -5.89
C HIS A 92 14.60 30.06 -4.58
N ASP A 93 14.81 30.88 -3.55
CA ASP A 93 14.10 30.74 -2.27
C ASP A 93 12.59 30.97 -2.44
N VAL A 94 12.18 31.98 -3.22
CA VAL A 94 10.76 32.21 -3.51
C VAL A 94 10.14 31.05 -4.30
N LEU A 95 10.88 30.44 -5.22
CA LEU A 95 10.42 29.27 -6.00
C LEU A 95 10.33 28.01 -5.13
N VAL A 96 11.29 27.80 -4.22
CA VAL A 96 11.30 26.69 -3.26
C VAL A 96 10.15 26.83 -2.27
N ASP A 97 9.87 28.03 -1.77
CA ASP A 97 8.75 28.28 -0.86
C ASP A 97 7.40 28.09 -1.57
N LYS A 98 7.29 28.53 -2.83
CA LYS A 98 6.09 28.30 -3.65
C LYS A 98 5.89 26.83 -4.00
N ALA A 99 6.97 26.09 -4.23
CA ALA A 99 6.93 24.64 -4.46
C ALA A 99 6.58 23.86 -3.18
N ARG A 100 7.10 24.30 -2.03
CA ARG A 100 6.76 23.72 -0.71
C ARG A 100 5.30 24.02 -0.33
N ALA A 101 4.80 25.22 -0.62
CA ALA A 101 3.40 25.58 -0.40
C ALA A 101 2.42 24.79 -1.29
N LYS A 102 2.85 24.38 -2.50
CA LYS A 102 2.05 23.55 -3.42
C LYS A 102 2.15 22.05 -3.15
N LYS A 103 3.13 21.61 -2.35
CA LYS A 103 3.26 20.21 -1.96
C LYS A 103 2.35 19.94 -0.77
N SER A 104 1.06 19.75 -1.02
CA SER A 104 0.17 19.21 0.00
C SER A 104 0.67 17.82 0.37
N TRP A 105 1.02 17.62 1.65
CA TRP A 105 1.27 16.27 2.15
C TRP A 105 -0.03 15.47 2.02
N VAL A 106 0.08 14.27 1.47
CA VAL A 106 -1.04 13.35 1.33
C VAL A 106 -1.49 12.96 2.74
N LYS A 107 -2.75 13.23 3.07
CA LYS A 107 -3.32 12.77 4.34
C LYS A 107 -3.38 11.25 4.33
N SER A 108 -2.92 10.63 5.41
CA SER A 108 -3.11 9.20 5.63
C SER A 108 -4.61 8.90 5.75
N GLU A 109 -5.11 7.94 4.98
CA GLU A 109 -6.49 7.45 5.10
C GLU A 109 -6.64 6.41 6.24
N LEU A 110 -5.53 5.79 6.67
CA LEU A 110 -5.54 4.73 7.67
C LEU A 110 -5.43 5.25 9.11
N TYR A 111 -4.87 6.45 9.30
CA TYR A 111 -4.65 7.05 10.61
C TYR A 111 -5.05 8.52 10.59
N GLU A 112 -5.97 8.90 11.47
CA GLU A 112 -6.33 10.29 11.69
C GLU A 112 -5.18 11.01 12.41
N GLU A 113 -4.50 11.90 11.69
CA GLU A 113 -3.51 12.81 12.29
C GLU A 113 -4.21 14.03 12.92
N ASP A 114 -3.50 14.70 13.83
CA ASP A 114 -3.97 15.94 14.48
C ASP A 114 -5.32 15.83 15.22
N VAL A 115 -5.60 14.67 15.85
CA VAL A 115 -6.80 14.49 16.67
C VAL A 115 -6.67 15.24 18.01
N PHE A 116 -7.39 16.36 18.12
CA PHE A 116 -7.46 17.16 19.33
C PHE A 116 -8.63 16.71 20.22
N LEU A 117 -8.29 16.05 21.32
CA LEU A 117 -9.27 15.64 22.33
C LEU A 117 -9.65 16.84 23.22
N GLY A 118 -10.87 16.87 23.77
CA GLY A 118 -11.24 17.73 24.92
C GLY A 118 -10.83 19.21 24.86
N ASN A 119 -11.02 19.88 23.72
CA ASN A 119 -10.65 21.30 23.50
C ASN A 119 -9.17 21.63 23.73
N HIS A 120 -8.27 20.65 23.62
CA HIS A 120 -6.83 20.89 23.66
C HIS A 120 -6.33 21.46 22.33
N SER A 121 -5.32 22.35 22.36
CA SER A 121 -4.65 22.90 21.16
C SER A 121 -3.41 22.09 20.75
N SER A 122 -3.17 20.96 21.41
CA SER A 122 -2.03 20.08 21.16
C SER A 122 -2.48 18.64 21.31
N VAL A 123 -1.98 17.73 20.47
CA VAL A 123 -2.28 16.30 20.54
C VAL A 123 -1.77 15.66 21.84
N TRP A 124 -2.38 14.55 22.24
CA TRP A 124 -1.91 13.76 23.38
C TRP A 124 -0.52 13.18 23.11
N GLY A 125 0.41 13.31 24.06
CA GLY A 125 1.81 12.91 23.86
C GLY A 125 2.72 14.04 23.38
N SER A 126 2.20 15.25 23.20
CA SER A 126 3.00 16.44 22.88
C SER A 126 3.85 16.96 24.05
N TYR A 127 3.66 16.42 25.25
CA TYR A 127 4.42 16.75 26.46
C TYR A 127 4.74 15.47 27.26
N TYR A 128 5.96 15.38 27.77
CA TYR A 128 6.39 14.33 28.69
C TYR A 128 6.81 14.96 30.01
N ASP A 129 6.20 14.52 31.11
CA ASP A 129 6.60 14.92 32.44
C ASP A 129 7.64 13.94 32.98
N THR A 130 8.86 14.43 33.23
CA THR A 130 9.99 13.65 33.72
C THR A 130 9.77 13.14 35.14
N ASN A 131 9.04 13.90 35.96
CA ASN A 131 8.81 13.56 37.37
C ASN A 131 7.82 12.40 37.53
N SER A 132 6.69 12.47 36.84
CA SER A 132 5.68 11.41 36.86
C SER A 132 5.91 10.31 35.81
N LYS A 133 6.92 10.48 34.92
CA LYS A 133 7.24 9.62 33.79
C LYS A 133 6.05 9.34 32.87
N LYS A 134 5.17 10.32 32.71
CA LYS A 134 3.90 10.20 31.96
C LYS A 134 3.82 11.20 30.83
N TRP A 135 3.09 10.80 29.78
CA TRP A 135 2.74 11.65 28.66
C TRP A 135 1.50 12.48 28.96
N GLY A 136 1.44 13.68 28.37
CA GLY A 136 0.34 14.61 28.53
C GLY A 136 0.19 15.56 27.35
N PHE A 137 -0.61 16.60 27.55
CA PHE A 137 -0.84 17.66 26.56
C PHE A 137 0.10 18.85 26.78
N ARG A 138 0.74 19.36 25.73
CA ARG A 138 1.63 20.53 25.82
C ARG A 138 0.91 21.82 26.18
N CYS A 139 -0.35 21.99 25.75
CA CYS A 139 -1.13 23.21 25.96
C CYS A 139 -1.42 23.53 27.45
N CYS A 140 -1.70 22.52 28.27
CA CYS A 140 -2.08 22.69 29.67
C CYS A 140 -1.26 21.83 30.65
N ARG A 141 -0.31 21.04 30.14
CA ARG A 141 0.51 20.07 30.88
C ARG A 141 -0.30 19.04 31.67
N ASN A 142 -1.55 18.81 31.27
CA ASN A 142 -2.39 17.80 31.91
C ASN A 142 -1.97 16.39 31.47
N LEU A 143 -1.91 15.48 32.44
CA LEU A 143 -1.44 14.09 32.29
C LEU A 143 -2.60 13.09 32.22
N LYS A 144 -3.85 13.56 32.03
CA LYS A 144 -5.05 12.72 31.86
C LYS A 144 -5.62 12.89 30.45
N ARG A 145 -5.75 11.79 29.69
CA ARG A 145 -6.17 11.82 28.28
C ARG A 145 -7.61 12.29 28.06
N SER A 146 -8.51 11.95 28.97
CA SER A 146 -9.92 12.34 28.94
C SER A 146 -10.20 13.71 29.56
N SER A 147 -9.16 14.43 30.02
CA SER A 147 -9.36 15.75 30.61
C SER A 147 -9.72 16.78 29.56
N VAL A 148 -10.56 17.74 29.94
CA VAL A 148 -10.81 18.95 29.12
C VAL A 148 -9.71 19.98 29.39
N CYS A 149 -9.33 20.73 28.36
CA CYS A 149 -8.29 21.74 28.43
C CYS A 149 -8.65 22.89 29.39
N SER A 150 -7.93 22.99 30.51
CA SER A 150 -8.10 24.11 31.45
C SER A 150 -7.58 25.44 30.89
N ALA A 151 -6.65 25.41 29.93
CA ALA A 151 -6.08 26.61 29.31
C ALA A 151 -6.99 27.20 28.22
N TYR A 152 -7.88 26.41 27.63
CA TYR A 152 -8.85 26.87 26.63
C TYR A 152 -9.79 27.96 27.18
N ASN A 153 -10.15 27.85 28.46
CA ASN A 153 -11.00 28.84 29.13
C ASN A 153 -10.25 30.11 29.55
N LYS A 154 -8.90 30.10 29.58
CA LYS A 154 -8.10 31.29 29.91
C LYS A 154 -7.98 32.24 28.73
N SER A 155 -7.86 31.75 27.50
CA SER A 155 -7.83 32.64 26.33
C SER A 155 -9.17 33.34 26.10
N LYS A 156 -10.30 32.68 26.38
CA LYS A 156 -11.63 33.29 26.22
C LYS A 156 -11.99 34.28 27.34
N SER A 157 -11.58 34.01 28.59
CA SER A 157 -11.87 34.87 29.74
C SER A 157 -10.96 36.11 29.84
N GLN A 158 -9.80 36.12 29.18
CA GLN A 158 -8.94 37.31 29.07
C GLN A 158 -9.36 38.25 27.94
N ILE A 159 -10.11 37.76 26.93
CA ILE A 159 -10.69 38.59 25.86
C ILE A 159 -11.97 39.31 26.34
N SER A 160 -12.66 38.79 27.36
CA SER A 160 -13.89 39.36 27.91
C SER A 160 -13.70 40.39 29.04
N ASN A 161 -12.47 40.77 29.38
CA ASN A 161 -12.19 41.86 30.34
C ASN A 161 -11.82 43.19 29.66
N SER A 162 -12.02 43.29 28.35
CA SER A 162 -12.07 44.57 27.64
C SER A 162 -13.50 45.13 27.69
N SER A 163 -13.65 46.24 28.40
CA SER A 163 -14.75 47.21 28.42
C SER A 163 -15.73 47.19 27.22
N TYR A 164 -16.80 46.38 27.27
CA TYR A 164 -18.03 46.57 26.47
C TYR A 164 -19.17 45.68 26.98
N LYS A 165 -19.44 45.69 28.29
CA LYS A 165 -20.58 44.96 28.87
C LYS A 165 -21.68 45.91 29.36
N ALA A 166 -22.11 46.84 28.50
CA ALA A 166 -23.20 47.77 28.80
C ALA A 166 -24.25 47.90 27.68
N SER A 167 -24.27 47.03 26.66
CA SER A 167 -25.21 47.23 25.52
C SER A 167 -25.90 45.99 24.95
N ILE A 168 -25.82 44.81 25.58
CA ILE A 168 -26.60 43.64 25.13
C ILE A 168 -27.28 42.95 26.32
N SER A 169 -28.20 43.67 26.96
CA SER A 169 -29.15 43.11 27.93
C SER A 169 -30.60 43.38 27.56
N GLU A 170 -30.88 43.68 26.28
CA GLU A 170 -32.20 44.18 25.87
C GLU A 170 -32.84 43.50 24.67
N LEU A 171 -32.31 42.37 24.16
CA LEU A 171 -32.83 41.77 22.93
C LEU A 171 -33.21 40.29 22.96
N PHE A 172 -33.12 39.56 24.08
CA PHE A 172 -33.60 38.18 24.12
C PHE A 172 -34.27 37.82 25.46
N THR A 173 -35.37 38.51 25.76
CA THR A 173 -36.45 37.97 26.57
C THR A 173 -37.57 37.54 25.64
N SER A 174 -37.64 36.24 25.34
CA SER A 174 -38.92 35.51 25.19
C SER A 174 -38.67 34.04 24.83
N ASP A 175 -39.45 33.19 25.49
CA ASP A 175 -39.76 31.79 25.18
C ASP A 175 -38.84 30.66 25.66
N ALA A 176 -39.03 30.35 26.95
CA ALA A 176 -39.53 29.06 27.43
C ALA A 176 -39.65 27.90 26.42
N ARG A 177 -38.92 26.81 26.69
CA ARG A 177 -39.48 25.51 27.13
C ARG A 177 -38.43 24.38 27.09
N TYR A 178 -38.34 23.68 28.23
CA TYR A 178 -38.40 22.21 28.33
C TYR A 178 -37.11 21.35 28.33
N GLN A 179 -36.79 20.96 29.57
CA GLN A 179 -36.39 19.64 30.09
C GLN A 179 -35.07 18.95 29.71
N SER A 180 -34.24 18.85 30.75
CA SER A 180 -33.45 17.70 31.23
C SER A 180 -33.57 16.36 30.50
N LYS A 181 -32.44 15.66 30.34
CA LYS A 181 -32.19 14.39 31.05
C LYS A 181 -30.76 13.88 30.91
N SER A 182 -30.30 13.35 32.04
CA SER A 182 -29.13 12.50 32.26
C SER A 182 -29.28 11.16 31.53
N ASP A 183 -28.18 10.47 31.26
CA ASP A 183 -27.86 9.21 31.96
C ASP A 183 -26.57 8.58 31.46
N ILE A 184 -25.90 7.94 32.42
CA ILE A 184 -24.64 7.20 32.38
C ILE A 184 -24.91 5.77 31.91
N SER A 185 -24.03 5.17 31.10
CA SER A 185 -23.65 3.76 31.29
C SER A 185 -22.29 3.45 30.65
N GLU A 186 -21.41 2.94 31.51
CA GLU A 186 -20.17 2.25 31.20
C GLU A 186 -20.46 0.82 30.71
N HIS A 187 -19.58 0.28 29.86
CA HIS A 187 -19.14 -1.13 29.75
C HIS A 187 -18.62 -1.36 28.31
N ASN A 188 -17.68 -2.24 28.01
CA ASN A 188 -16.51 -2.83 28.66
C ASN A 188 -15.74 -3.48 27.49
N ILE A 189 -14.43 -3.57 27.62
CA ILE A 189 -13.45 -4.10 26.68
C ILE A 189 -13.62 -5.63 26.53
N ASN A 190 -13.33 -6.15 25.33
CA ASN A 190 -12.69 -7.44 25.07
C ASN A 190 -12.10 -7.35 23.65
N ASP A 191 -10.79 -7.11 23.53
CA ASP A 191 -9.73 -8.11 23.37
C ASP A 191 -9.71 -8.80 21.99
N HIS A 192 -8.73 -8.40 21.17
CA HIS A 192 -8.08 -9.35 20.27
C HIS A 192 -6.59 -9.05 20.17
N SER A 193 -5.82 -9.77 21.00
CA SER A 193 -4.39 -9.94 20.92
C SER A 193 -3.99 -10.91 19.80
N GLY A 194 -2.84 -10.66 19.16
CA GLY A 194 -2.06 -11.61 18.37
C GLY A 194 -2.27 -11.47 16.86
N LEU A 195 -1.26 -11.52 15.98
CA LEU A 195 0.13 -11.93 16.13
C LEU A 195 0.85 -11.53 14.83
N LEU A 196 1.74 -10.53 14.86
CA LEU A 196 2.56 -10.14 13.71
C LEU A 196 3.87 -10.93 13.71
N LEU A 197 3.98 -11.92 12.82
CA LEU A 197 5.22 -12.61 12.49
C LEU A 197 5.84 -11.97 11.24
N LEU A 198 6.77 -11.05 11.47
CA LEU A 198 7.80 -10.67 10.52
C LEU A 198 8.94 -11.67 10.62
N ASN A 199 9.36 -12.27 9.51
CA ASN A 199 10.76 -12.57 9.18
C ASN A 199 10.85 -13.04 7.71
N ARG A 200 11.39 -12.19 6.83
CA ARG A 200 12.78 -12.17 6.37
C ARG A 200 13.11 -13.33 5.42
N GLY A 201 13.16 -12.99 4.14
CA GLY A 201 13.61 -13.86 3.06
C GLY A 201 15.07 -14.30 3.24
N LYS A 202 15.30 -15.55 2.85
CA LYS A 202 16.62 -16.09 2.50
C LYS A 202 16.55 -16.60 1.05
N PRO A 203 17.64 -16.50 0.28
CA PRO A 203 17.66 -16.94 -1.10
C PRO A 203 17.74 -18.47 -1.17
N PHE A 204 16.86 -19.09 -1.95
CA PHE A 204 16.84 -20.52 -2.18
C PHE A 204 17.62 -20.84 -3.46
N SER A 205 18.88 -21.23 -3.32
CA SER A 205 19.65 -21.85 -4.41
C SER A 205 19.34 -23.35 -4.43
N LYS A 206 18.56 -23.80 -5.40
CA LYS A 206 18.54 -25.20 -5.83
C LYS A 206 18.42 -25.24 -7.35
N GLN A 207 19.51 -25.62 -8.00
CA GLN A 207 19.51 -26.04 -9.39
C GLN A 207 18.63 -27.29 -9.50
N GLN A 208 17.39 -27.12 -9.91
CA GLN A 208 16.62 -28.21 -10.50
C GLN A 208 16.95 -28.22 -11.98
N LYS A 209 17.76 -29.20 -12.39
CA LYS A 209 17.96 -29.52 -13.81
C LYS A 209 16.58 -29.81 -14.39
N GLY A 210 16.15 -28.92 -15.29
CA GLY A 210 14.84 -28.99 -15.91
C GLY A 210 14.71 -30.26 -16.74
N VAL A 211 13.47 -30.72 -16.84
CA VAL A 211 13.02 -31.83 -17.70
C VAL A 211 13.39 -31.63 -19.19
N SER A 212 13.90 -30.44 -19.56
CA SER A 212 14.46 -30.12 -20.87
C SER A 212 15.73 -30.89 -21.24
N GLU A 213 16.55 -31.34 -20.27
CA GLU A 213 17.72 -32.20 -20.56
C GLU A 213 17.29 -33.62 -20.96
N PHE A 214 16.18 -34.12 -20.41
CA PHE A 214 15.69 -35.48 -20.68
C PHE A 214 15.06 -35.61 -22.09
N LEU A 215 14.45 -34.53 -22.58
CA LEU A 215 13.83 -34.51 -23.92
C LEU A 215 14.84 -34.33 -25.07
N ASN A 216 16.07 -33.87 -24.78
CA ASN A 216 17.14 -33.81 -25.79
C ASN A 216 17.83 -35.16 -26.00
N ILE A 217 17.81 -36.05 -25.01
CA ILE A 217 18.38 -37.41 -25.12
C ILE A 217 17.45 -38.32 -25.95
N LEU A 218 16.13 -38.14 -25.85
CA LEU A 218 15.15 -38.92 -26.62
C LEU A 218 15.03 -38.51 -28.11
N LYS A 219 15.56 -37.34 -28.50
CA LYS A 219 15.61 -36.92 -29.91
C LYS A 219 16.85 -37.42 -30.66
N GLN A 220 17.87 -37.93 -29.96
CA GLN A 220 19.12 -38.41 -30.57
C GLN A 220 19.15 -39.93 -30.81
N SER A 221 18.12 -40.68 -30.39
CA SER A 221 18.10 -42.15 -30.47
C SER A 221 17.22 -42.74 -31.58
N GLN A 222 16.77 -41.96 -32.57
CA GLN A 222 16.11 -42.53 -33.74
C GLN A 222 17.17 -43.10 -34.70
N PRO A 223 17.12 -44.40 -35.06
CA PRO A 223 18.04 -44.96 -36.05
C PRO A 223 17.75 -44.35 -37.42
N LYS A 224 18.80 -43.88 -38.09
CA LYS A 224 18.76 -43.47 -39.49
C LYS A 224 18.31 -44.67 -40.34
N SER A 225 17.16 -44.55 -41.01
CA SER A 225 16.83 -45.36 -42.18
C SER A 225 17.15 -44.55 -43.44
#